data_AF-A0A946FEJ4-F1
#
_entry.id   AF-A0A946FEJ4-F1
#
_cell.length_a   1.000
_cell.length_b   1.000
_cell.length_c   1.000
_cell.angle_alpha   90.00
_cell.angle_beta   90.00
_cell.angle_gamma   90.00
#
_symmetry.space_group_name_H-M   'P 1'
#
loop_
_entity.id
_entity.type
_entity.pdbx_description
1 polymer ?
#
loop_
_entity_poly.entity_id
_entity_poly.type
_entity_poly.pdbx_seq_one_letter_code
_entity_poly.pdbx_strand_id
1 'polypeptide(L)' 'MYESRPNIVLIMADQMTAFALSAYGNSVTKTPNLDALAAKGTVFENAYCNYPLCAKVH' A
#
# COMPACT_ATOMS: atom_id res chain seq x y z
N MET A 1 5.32 -29.26 16.70
CA MET A 1 5.14 -27.84 17.06
C MET A 1 4.15 -27.25 16.08
N TYR A 2 3.01 -26.72 16.55
CA TYR A 2 2.10 -26.00 15.66
C TYR A 2 2.80 -24.67 15.34
N GLU A 3 3.23 -24.46 14.09
CA GLU A 3 3.69 -23.13 13.70
C GLU A 3 2.58 -22.13 14.03
N SER A 4 2.95 -21.05 14.71
CA SER A 4 2.01 -19.97 15.00
C SER A 4 1.52 -19.40 13.68
N ARG A 5 0.24 -19.62 13.37
CA ARG A 5 -0.39 -19.04 12.18
C ARG A 5 -0.24 -17.51 12.24
N PRO A 6 0.34 -16.86 11.22
CA PRO A 6 0.49 -15.42 11.23
C PRO A 6 -0.87 -14.74 11.11
N ASN A 7 -1.01 -13.60 11.78
CA ASN A 7 -2.15 -12.70 11.54
C ASN A 7 -1.87 -11.90 10.26
N ILE A 8 -2.88 -11.78 9.39
CA ILE A 8 -2.79 -11.01 8.15
C ILE A 8 -3.70 -9.78 8.29
N VAL A 9 -3.14 -8.60 8.10
CA VAL A 9 -3.87 -7.33 8.11
C VAL A 9 -3.79 -6.70 6.72
N LEU A 10 -4.95 -6.54 6.07
CA LEU A 10 -5.08 -5.84 4.80
C LEU A 10 -5.59 -4.42 5.04
N ILE A 11 -4.82 -3.42 4.63
CA ILE A 11 -5.19 -2.00 4.71
C ILE A 11 -5.34 -1.49 3.27
N MET A 12 -6.51 -0.92 2.96
CA MET A 12 -6.80 -0.31 1.66
C MET A 12 -7.33 1.10 1.90
N ALA A 13 -6.75 2.07 1.19
CA ALA A 13 -7.22 3.45 1.18
C ALA A 13 -8.03 3.71 -0.10
N ASP A 14 -9.20 4.34 0.03
CA ASP A 14 -10.05 4.65 -1.12
C ASP A 14 -9.48 5.83 -1.92
N GLN A 15 -9.54 5.71 -3.25
CA GLN A 15 -9.13 6.71 -4.23
C GLN A 15 -7.69 7.25 -4.09
N MET A 16 -6.80 6.56 -3.37
CA MET A 16 -5.41 6.98 -3.21
C MET A 16 -4.57 6.62 -4.44
N THR A 17 -4.05 7.62 -5.15
CA THR A 17 -3.08 7.41 -6.24
C THR A 17 -1.70 7.07 -5.70
N ALA A 18 -0.94 6.23 -6.42
CA ALA A 18 0.46 5.93 -6.09
C ALA A 18 1.31 7.21 -5.97
N PHE A 19 1.08 8.19 -6.85
CA PHE A 19 1.78 9.47 -6.83
C PHE A 19 1.51 10.32 -5.59
N ALA A 20 0.60 9.93 -4.70
CA ALA A 20 0.41 10.60 -3.42
C ALA A 20 1.50 10.25 -2.40
N LEU A 21 2.23 9.15 -2.60
CA LEU A 21 3.14 8.59 -1.60
C LEU A 21 4.61 8.86 -1.92
N SER A 22 5.43 9.06 -0.88
CA SER A 22 6.87 9.28 -1.05
C SER A 22 7.59 8.06 -1.61
N ALA A 23 7.10 6.85 -1.30
CA ALA A 23 7.59 5.58 -1.84
C ALA A 23 7.52 5.51 -3.39
N TYR A 24 6.69 6.34 -4.02
CA TYR A 24 6.58 6.47 -5.48
C TYR A 24 7.07 7.84 -5.98
N GLY A 25 7.90 8.54 -5.21
CA GLY A 25 8.61 9.75 -5.64
C GLY A 25 7.97 11.10 -5.26
N ASN A 26 6.87 11.11 -4.49
CA ASN A 26 6.27 12.37 -4.02
C ASN A 26 7.11 13.01 -2.90
N SER A 27 7.48 14.28 -3.05
CA SER A 27 8.26 15.03 -2.05
C SER A 27 7.44 16.03 -1.22
N VAL A 28 6.15 16.20 -1.50
CA VAL A 28 5.26 17.18 -0.87
C VAL A 28 4.41 16.54 0.22
N THR A 29 3.87 15.34 -0.04
CA THR A 29 3.00 14.64 0.91
C THR A 29 3.82 14.04 2.05
N LYS A 30 3.35 14.20 3.29
CA LYS A 30 3.97 13.61 4.48
C LYS A 30 3.33 12.25 4.78
N THR A 31 4.05 11.16 4.55
CA THR A 31 3.56 9.78 4.74
C THR A 31 4.43 8.95 5.70
N PRO A 32 4.88 9.48 6.86
CA PRO A 32 5.96 8.86 7.64
C PRO A 32 5.70 7.42 8.09
N ASN A 33 4.44 7.05 8.36
CA ASN A 33 4.07 5.68 8.74
C ASN A 33 4.11 4.70 7.56
N LEU A 34 3.71 5.16 6.37
CA LEU A 34 3.77 4.35 5.15
C LEU A 34 5.21 4.24 4.65
N ASP A 35 6.00 5.30 4.79
CA ASP A 35 7.42 5.31 4.46
C ASP A 35 8.18 4.30 5.34
N ALA A 36 7.88 4.27 6.65
CA ALA A 36 8.45 3.29 7.58
C ALA A 36 8.01 1.85 7.27
N LEU A 37 6.79 1.65 6.75
CA LEU A 37 6.31 0.34 6.31
C LEU A 37 7.02 -0.11 5.03
N ALA A 38 7.14 0.79 4.05
CA ALA A 38 7.85 0.56 2.80
C ALA A 38 9.32 0.19 3.03
N ALA A 39 10.01 0.88 3.94
CA ALA A 39 11.40 0.60 4.29
C ALA A 39 11.64 -0.75 4.98
N LYS A 40 10.61 -1.33 5.61
CA LYS A 40 10.68 -2.62 6.33
C LYS A 40 10.08 -3.78 5.54
N GLY A 41 9.53 -3.51 4.36
CA GLY A 41 8.77 -4.48 3.58
C GLY A 41 9.15 -4.45 2.10
N THR A 42 8.20 -4.89 1.28
CA THR A 42 8.34 -4.93 -0.17
C THR A 42 7.40 -3.91 -0.79
N VAL A 43 7.93 -3.05 -1.67
CA VAL A 43 7.15 -2.11 -2.48
C VAL A 43 6.95 -2.72 -3.87
N PHE A 44 5.72 -2.68 -4.37
CA PHE A 44 5.40 -3.12 -5.73
C PHE A 44 5.37 -1.90 -6.65
N GLU A 45 6.43 -1.69 -7.43
CA GLU A 45 6.53 -0.54 -8.34
C GLU A 45 5.47 -0.56 -9.46
N ASN A 46 4.94 -1.75 -9.79
CA ASN A 46 4.02 -1.97 -10.89
C ASN A 46 2.74 -2.69 -10.42
N ALA A 47 2.02 -2.09 -9.46
CA ALA A 47 0.72 -2.54 -9.00
C ALA A 47 -0.41 -1.84 -9.77
N TYR A 48 -1.23 -2.59 -10.51
CA TYR A 48 -2.30 -2.04 -11.35
C TYR A 48 -3.69 -2.32 -10.79
N CYS A 49 -4.53 -1.29 -10.79
CA CYS A 49 -5.96 -1.43 -10.63
C CYS A 49 -6.57 -1.81 -11.99
N ASN A 50 -7.15 -3.00 -12.08
CA ASN A 50 -7.77 -3.51 -13.30
C ASN A 50 -9.10 -2.81 -13.64
N TYR A 51 -9.72 -2.13 -12.67
CA TYR A 51 -10.95 -1.38 -12.88
C TYR A 51 -11.03 -0.14 -11.97
N PRO A 52 -10.90 1.09 -12.50
CA PRO A 52 -10.75 2.30 -11.70
C PRO A 52 -12.09 2.84 -11.16
N LEU A 53 -12.97 1.97 -10.64
CA LEU A 53 -14.19 2.35 -9.92
C LEU A 53 -14.28 1.60 -8.59
N CYS A 54 -14.67 2.32 -7.54
CA CYS A 54 -14.70 1.83 -6.17
C CYS A 54 -15.45 0.49 -6.02
N ALA A 55 -16.67 0.36 -6.55
CA ALA A 55 -17.49 -0.83 -6.30
C ALA A 55 -16.98 -2.14 -6.94
N LYS A 56 -16.08 -2.08 -7.93
CA LYS A 56 -15.62 -3.27 -8.67
C LYS A 56 -14.18 -3.68 -8.35
N VAL A 57 -13.48 -2.90 -7.52
CA VAL A 57 -12.07 -3.15 -7.13
C VAL A 57 -11.93 -3.75 -5.72
N HIS A 58 -12.99 -3.68 -4.89
CA HIS A 58 -13.09 -4.43 -3.63
C HIS A 58 -13.44 -5.90 -3.91
#